data_AF-A0A3N1HPJ8-F1
#
_entry.id   AF-A0A3N1HPJ8-F1
#
_cell.length_a   1.000
_cell.length_b   1.000
_cell.length_c   1.000
_cell.angle_alpha   90.00
_cell.angle_beta   90.00
_cell.angle_gamma   90.00
#
_symmetry.space_group_name_H-M   'P 1'
#
loop_
_entity.id
_entity.type
_entity.pdbx_description
1 polymer ?
#
loop_
_entity_poly.entity_id
_entity_poly.type
_entity_poly.pdbx_seq_one_letter_code
_entity_poly.pdbx_strand_id
1 'polypeptide(L)'
;MHEQFSGVWICKDFGRATTGADPAELGRAVLAAYLAGRDSRGETFRVVVRTDHGRDAVVTADQLTTPGWEADPAVRQALPAYLRNALT
;
A
#
# COMPACT_ATOMS: atom_id res chain seq x y z
N MET A 1 -9.80 10.66 -5.25
CA MET A 1 -9.99 11.66 -6.32
C MET A 1 -9.84 10.92 -7.63
N HIS A 2 -10.86 10.95 -8.48
CA HIS A 2 -10.79 10.32 -9.81
C HIS A 2 -10.06 11.27 -10.76
N GLU A 3 -8.84 10.93 -11.13
CA GLU A 3 -8.08 11.71 -12.11
C GLU A 3 -8.51 11.26 -13.52
N GLN A 4 -9.36 12.08 -14.16
CA GLN A 4 -10.00 11.76 -15.44
C GLN A 4 -9.03 11.49 -16.60
N PHE A 5 -7.76 11.90 -16.49
CA PHE A 5 -6.77 11.73 -17.57
C PHE A 5 -6.04 10.39 -17.55
N SER A 6 -6.00 9.70 -16.41
CA SER A 6 -5.21 8.46 -16.25
C SER A 6 -6.08 7.22 -16.04
N GLY A 7 -7.38 7.38 -15.77
CA GLY A 7 -8.26 6.27 -15.40
C GLY A 7 -7.88 5.61 -14.07
N VAL A 8 -7.00 6.26 -13.29
CA VAL A 8 -6.50 5.75 -12.02
C VAL A 8 -7.27 6.36 -10.87
N TRP A 9 -7.83 5.52 -10.01
CA TRP A 9 -8.36 5.95 -8.72
C TRP A 9 -7.20 6.30 -7.79
N ILE A 10 -6.94 7.60 -7.63
CA ILE A 10 -6.01 8.08 -6.60
C ILE A 10 -6.77 8.10 -5.28
N CYS A 11 -6.46 7.18 -4.39
CA CYS A 11 -6.96 7.22 -3.02
C CYS A 11 -6.50 8.53 -2.37
N LYS A 12 -7.43 9.24 -1.73
CA LYS A 12 -7.23 10.57 -1.12
C LYS A 12 -6.33 10.50 0.14
N ASP A 13 -5.94 9.30 0.55
CA ASP A 13 -5.24 9.07 1.82
C ASP A 13 -3.73 9.12 1.60
N PHE A 14 -3.22 10.35 1.45
CA PHE A 14 -1.80 10.62 1.54
C PHE A 14 -1.34 10.40 2.99
N GLY A 15 -0.50 9.40 3.20
CA GLY A 15 0.16 9.13 4.48
C GLY A 15 1.65 9.43 4.40
N ARG A 16 2.21 10.03 5.45
CA ARG A 16 3.65 10.14 5.64
C ARG A 16 4.04 9.34 6.87
N ALA A 17 5.08 8.51 6.73
CA ALA A 17 5.65 7.74 7.83
C ALA A 17 7.18 7.85 7.78
N THR A 18 7.82 7.92 8.93
CA THR A 18 9.28 7.83 9.06
C THR A 18 9.61 6.40 9.46
N THR A 19 10.28 5.66 8.58
CA THR A 19 10.61 4.24 8.81
C THR A 19 11.89 3.86 8.06
N GLY A 20 12.62 2.88 8.60
CA GLY A 20 13.74 2.22 7.92
C GLY A 20 13.31 1.01 7.07
N ALA A 21 12.01 0.73 6.99
CA ALA A 21 11.45 -0.35 6.19
C ALA A 21 11.77 -0.21 4.70
N ASP A 22 11.90 -1.35 4.03
CA ASP A 22 11.99 -1.36 2.57
C ASP A 22 10.73 -0.72 1.94
N PRO A 23 10.87 0.24 1.01
CA PRO A 23 9.73 0.91 0.41
C PRO A 23 8.74 -0.02 -0.31
N ALA A 24 9.21 -1.12 -0.91
CA ALA A 24 8.34 -2.09 -1.57
C ALA A 24 7.60 -2.96 -0.55
N GLU A 25 8.23 -3.29 0.58
CA GLU A 25 7.55 -3.95 1.68
C GLU A 25 6.48 -3.08 2.35
N LEU A 26 6.79 -1.80 2.56
CA LEU A 26 5.82 -0.81 3.02
C LEU A 26 4.64 -0.69 2.04
N GLY A 27 4.93 -0.61 0.74
CA GLY A 27 3.91 -0.54 -0.31
C GLY A 27 3.00 -1.78 -0.34
N ARG A 28 3.56 -2.98 -0.16
CA ARG A 28 2.79 -4.23 -0.04
C ARG A 28 1.89 -4.23 1.19
N ALA A 29 2.40 -3.78 2.34
CA ALA A 29 1.62 -3.71 3.57
C ALA A 29 0.45 -2.72 3.48
N VAL A 30 0.68 -1.54 2.88
CA VAL A 30 -0.38 -0.56 2.59
C VAL A 30 -1.42 -1.14 1.65
N LEU A 31 -0.98 -1.78 0.55
CA LEU A 31 -1.90 -2.32 -0.46
C LEU A 31 -2.74 -3.47 0.11
N ALA A 32 -2.11 -4.38 0.87
CA ALA A 32 -2.82 -5.47 1.54
C ALA A 32 -3.83 -4.94 2.56
N ALA A 33 -3.45 -3.94 3.37
CA ALA A 33 -4.36 -3.30 4.33
C ALA A 33 -5.54 -2.61 3.63
N TYR A 34 -5.29 -1.98 2.48
CA TYR A 34 -6.31 -1.27 1.71
C TYR A 34 -7.32 -2.23 1.05
N LEU A 35 -6.85 -3.41 0.64
CA LEU A 35 -7.68 -4.45 0.03
C LEU A 35 -8.36 -5.35 1.07
N ALA A 36 -7.85 -5.40 2.30
CA ALA A 36 -8.47 -6.15 3.39
C ALA A 36 -9.89 -5.64 3.64
N GLY A 37 -10.89 -6.46 3.30
CA GLY A 37 -12.31 -6.13 3.43
C GLY A 37 -12.95 -5.42 2.23
N ARG A 38 -12.27 -5.34 1.08
CA ARG A 38 -12.81 -4.71 -0.15
C ARG A 38 -12.99 -5.74 -1.27
N ASP A 39 -14.10 -5.65 -1.99
CA ASP A 39 -14.25 -6.37 -3.26
C ASP A 39 -13.47 -5.61 -4.35
N SER A 40 -12.42 -6.22 -4.87
CA SER A 40 -11.49 -5.64 -5.84
C SER A 40 -11.80 -6.01 -7.29
N ARG A 41 -12.94 -6.67 -7.54
CA ARG A 41 -13.30 -7.18 -8.87
C ARG A 41 -13.39 -6.07 -9.91
N GLY A 42 -12.49 -6.15 -10.90
CA GLY A 42 -12.47 -5.26 -12.08
C GLY A 42 -11.69 -3.96 -11.89
N GLU A 43 -11.10 -3.72 -10.72
CA GLU A 43 -10.30 -2.53 -10.44
C GLU A 43 -8.80 -2.84 -10.37
N THR A 44 -7.97 -1.93 -10.89
CA THR A 44 -6.51 -2.02 -10.78
C THR A 44 -6.03 -1.14 -9.63
N PHE A 45 -5.44 -1.75 -8.60
CA PHE A 45 -4.87 -1.05 -7.46
C PHE A 45 -3.35 -1.02 -7.55
N ARG A 46 -2.78 0.16 -7.27
CA ARG A 46 -1.34 0.35 -7.10
C ARG A 46 -1.05 1.28 -5.92
N VAL A 47 0.04 1.02 -5.22
CA VAL A 47 0.60 1.92 -4.22
C VAL A 47 1.90 2.49 -4.75
N VAL A 48 2.08 3.79 -4.60
CA VAL A 48 3.33 4.49 -4.88
C VAL A 48 3.91 4.96 -3.55
N VAL A 49 5.05 4.42 -3.18
CA VAL A 49 5.83 4.86 -2.02
C VAL A 49 6.95 5.74 -2.51
N ARG A 50 6.97 7.00 -2.06
CA ARG A 50 8.06 7.95 -2.34
C ARG A 50 8.92 8.09 -1.12
N THR A 51 10.23 7.94 -1.26
CA THR A 51 11.18 8.19 -0.17
C THR A 51 11.84 9.55 -0.34
N ASP A 52 12.21 10.17 0.78
CA ASP A 52 12.95 11.44 0.78
C ASP A 52 14.33 11.32 0.10
N HIS A 53 14.83 10.09 -0.09
CA HIS A 53 16.10 9.78 -0.76
C HIS A 53 15.93 9.41 -2.25
N GLY A 54 14.75 9.60 -2.84
CA GLY A 54 14.50 9.39 -4.27
C GLY A 54 14.40 7.93 -4.71
N ARG A 55 14.32 6.98 -3.78
CA ARG A 55 13.90 5.61 -4.08
C ARG A 55 12.39 5.55 -4.04
N ASP A 56 11.77 5.47 -5.21
CA ASP A 56 10.34 5.27 -5.33
C ASP A 56 10.04 3.80 -5.59
N ALA A 57 9.03 3.26 -4.92
CA ALA A 57 8.53 1.91 -5.14
C ALA A 57 7.08 1.96 -5.62
N VAL A 58 6.78 1.19 -6.67
CA VAL A 58 5.43 0.98 -7.16
C VAL A 58 5.06 -0.48 -6.95
N VAL A 59 4.02 -0.70 -6.15
CA VAL A 59 3.52 -2.04 -5.81
C VAL A 59 2.13 -2.22 -6.41
N THR A 60 1.90 -3.33 -7.10
CA THR A 60 0.60 -3.70 -7.69
C THR A 60 0.00 -4.91 -6.97
N ALA A 61 -1.31 -5.12 -7.15
CA ALA A 61 -2.01 -6.23 -6.51
C ALA A 61 -1.45 -7.61 -6.91
N ASP A 62 -0.90 -7.76 -8.12
CA ASP A 62 -0.24 -8.99 -8.57
C ASP A 62 0.95 -9.37 -7.68
N GLN A 63 1.63 -8.38 -7.09
CA GLN A 63 2.77 -8.60 -6.18
C GLN A 63 2.34 -9.06 -4.78
N LEU A 64 1.04 -9.09 -4.49
CA LEU A 64 0.47 -9.65 -3.25
C LEU A 64 0.08 -11.12 -3.38
N THR A 65 0.18 -11.71 -4.57
CA THR A 65 -0.31 -13.08 -4.85
C THR A 65 0.52 -14.20 -4.23
N THR A 66 1.57 -13.87 -3.48
CA THR A 66 2.35 -14.85 -2.72
C THR A 66 1.50 -15.42 -1.59
N PRO A 67 1.13 -16.72 -1.64
CA PRO A 67 0.31 -17.33 -0.60
C PRO A 67 1.05 -17.29 0.75
N GLY A 68 0.37 -16.85 1.81
CA GLY A 68 0.95 -16.78 3.16
C GLY A 68 1.90 -15.60 3.39
N TRP A 69 1.91 -14.61 2.51
CA TRP A 69 2.63 -13.36 2.76
C TRP A 69 1.98 -12.59 3.92
N GLU A 70 2.76 -12.32 4.96
CA GLU A 70 2.41 -11.40 6.04
C GLU A 70 3.33 -10.19 6.00
N ALA A 71 2.78 -9.01 6.33
CA ALA A 71 3.59 -7.81 6.49
C ALA A 71 4.50 -7.95 7.72
N ASP A 72 5.78 -7.64 7.57
CA ASP A 72 6.71 -7.60 8.70
C ASP A 72 6.13 -6.73 9.85
N PRO A 73 6.19 -7.20 11.10
CA PRO A 73 5.67 -6.46 12.26
C PRO A 73 6.19 -5.02 12.39
N ALA A 74 7.45 -4.76 12.05
CA ALA A 74 8.04 -3.42 12.07
C ALA A 74 7.43 -2.52 10.99
N VAL A 75 7.17 -3.09 9.80
CA VAL A 75 6.47 -2.39 8.71
C VAL A 75 5.04 -2.08 9.11
N ARG A 76 4.35 -3.03 9.73
CA ARG A 76 2.98 -2.87 10.23
C ARG A 76 2.90 -1.79 11.33
N GLN A 77 3.91 -1.65 12.17
CA GLN A 77 3.99 -0.57 13.17
C GLN A 77 4.23 0.81 12.53
N ALA A 78 4.94 0.88 11.40
CA ALA A 78 5.15 2.12 10.66
C ALA A 78 3.87 2.60 9.94
N LEU A 79 2.89 1.72 9.74
CA LEU A 79 1.62 2.10 9.11
C LEU A 79 0.78 3.02 10.00
N PRO A 80 0.04 3.98 9.41
CA PRO A 80 -1.05 4.68 10.07
C PRO A 80 -2.03 3.72 10.75
N ALA A 81 -2.60 4.14 11.88
CA ALA A 81 -3.44 3.29 12.73
C ALA A 81 -4.64 2.66 11.98
N TYR A 82 -5.26 3.40 11.07
CA TYR A 82 -6.41 2.88 10.30
C TYR A 82 -6.03 1.73 9.35
N LEU A 83 -4.83 1.74 8.77
CA LEU A 83 -4.33 0.63 7.94
C LEU A 83 -3.86 -0.54 8.81
N ARG A 84 -3.23 -0.24 9.94
CA ARG A 84 -2.77 -1.27 10.90
C ARG A 84 -3.92 -2.13 11.42
N ASN A 85 -5.08 -1.48 11.67
CA ASN A 85 -6.30 -2.13 12.13
C ASN A 85 -7.03 -2.92 11.03
N ALA A 86 -6.73 -2.66 9.76
CA ALA A 86 -7.30 -3.44 8.65
C ALA A 86 -6.57 -4.76 8.42
N LEU A 87 -5.33 -4.88 8.91
CA LEU A 87 -4.49 -6.08 8.79
C LEU A 87 -4.69 -7.09 9.94
N THR A 88 -5.59 -6.83 10.91
CA THR A 88 -5.82 -7.70 12.09
C THR A 88 -6.80 -8.81 11.78
#